data_AF-A0A9W2YNZ4-F1
#
_entry.id   AF-A0A9W2YNZ4-F1
#
_cell.length_a   1.000
_cell.length_b   1.000
_cell.length_c   1.000
_cell.angle_alpha   90.00
_cell.angle_beta   90.00
_cell.angle_gamma   90.00
#
_symmetry.space_group_name_H-M   'P 1'
#
loop_
_entity.id
_entity.type
_entity.pdbx_description
1 polymer ?
#
loop_
_entity_poly.entity_id
_entity_poly.type
_entity_poly.pdbx_seq_one_letter_code
_entity_poly.pdbx_strand_id
1 'polypeptide(L)'
;MGLLRPYCKEYARKGASQKKLIRPDNTAVIRPDNTAIIRPDNTAIIRPDNTVVIRPDNTAVIRPDNTAVIRPNNTAIIRPDNTVVIRPDNTAIIRPDNTVVIRPDNTAVIRPDNTAIIRPDNTAVIRPNNTAIIRPDNTAVIRPDNTAIIRPDNTAVIRPDNTAIIRPDNTAVIRPDNTAVIRPNNTAVIRPDNTVVM
;
A
#
# COMPACT_ATOMS: atom_id res chain seq x y z
N MET A 1 -5.27 -0.30 41.28
CA MET A 1 -6.27 -0.69 40.25
C MET A 1 -6.43 0.47 39.27
N GLY A 2 -5.68 0.46 38.17
CA GLY A 2 -5.73 1.52 37.17
C GLY A 2 -7.01 1.41 36.34
N LEU A 3 -7.80 2.48 36.31
CA LEU A 3 -9.01 2.59 35.50
C LEU A 3 -8.67 2.44 34.01
N LEU A 4 -8.92 1.24 33.46
CA LEU A 4 -9.17 1.06 32.03
C LEU A 4 -10.35 1.97 31.67
N ARG A 5 -10.11 3.07 30.95
CA ARG A 5 -11.19 3.79 30.26
C ARG A 5 -11.53 3.01 29.00
N PRO A 6 -12.68 2.34 28.87
CA PRO A 6 -13.03 1.69 27.63
C PRO A 6 -13.80 2.67 26.74
N TYR A 7 -13.43 2.68 25.46
CA TYR A 7 -14.35 2.87 24.33
C TYR A 7 -15.07 4.23 24.25
N CYS A 8 -14.46 5.22 23.59
CA CYS A 8 -15.21 6.39 23.09
C CYS A 8 -15.97 5.98 21.81
N LYS A 9 -17.27 5.68 21.94
CA LYS A 9 -18.20 5.53 20.81
C LYS A 9 -18.74 6.91 20.43
N GLU A 10 -18.07 7.59 19.51
CA GLU A 10 -18.55 8.88 19.02
C GLU A 10 -19.51 8.66 17.82
N TYR A 11 -20.82 8.58 18.09
CA TYR A 11 -21.85 8.52 17.04
C TYR A 11 -22.14 9.93 16.50
N ALA A 12 -21.92 10.17 15.20
CA ALA A 12 -22.27 11.43 14.55
C ALA A 12 -23.77 11.47 14.17
N ARG A 13 -24.48 12.57 14.49
CA ARG A 13 -25.87 12.80 14.09
C ARG A 13 -25.98 13.11 12.59
N LYS A 14 -27.03 12.58 11.93
CA LYS A 14 -27.41 12.89 10.53
C LYS A 14 -27.80 14.37 10.40
N GLY A 15 -27.10 15.11 9.55
CA GLY A 15 -27.47 16.46 9.12
C GLY A 15 -26.26 17.37 8.92
N ALA A 16 -26.11 17.88 7.69
CA ALA A 16 -25.05 18.76 7.19
C ALA A 16 -23.72 18.08 6.81
N SER A 17 -23.24 18.42 5.60
CA SER A 17 -21.90 18.10 5.07
C SER A 17 -20.82 18.86 5.85
N GLN A 18 -20.63 18.49 7.12
CA GLN A 18 -19.56 19.01 7.95
C GLN A 18 -18.38 18.05 7.91
N LYS A 19 -17.20 18.56 7.51
CA LYS A 19 -15.95 17.82 7.66
C LYS A 19 -15.72 17.57 9.15
N LYS A 20 -15.86 16.30 9.59
CA LYS A 20 -15.69 15.93 10.99
C LYS A 20 -14.21 15.68 11.30
N LEU A 21 -13.65 16.39 12.28
CA LEU A 21 -12.32 16.12 12.80
C LEU A 21 -12.43 15.22 14.03
N ILE A 22 -11.76 14.07 14.02
CA ILE A 22 -11.80 13.06 15.09
C ILE A 22 -10.37 12.84 15.59
N ARG A 23 -10.12 13.09 16.88
CA ARG A 23 -8.80 12.96 17.53
C ARG A 23 -8.88 12.21 18.86
N PRO A 24 -8.90 10.87 18.84
CA PRO A 24 -8.88 10.10 20.07
C PRO A 24 -7.44 9.81 20.51
N ASP A 25 -7.20 10.04 21.80
CA ASP A 25 -5.86 9.89 22.39
C ASP A 25 -5.48 8.42 22.65
N ASN A 26 -6.47 7.53 22.78
CA ASN A 26 -6.28 6.12 23.17
C ASN A 26 -6.89 5.17 22.11
N THR A 27 -7.15 3.92 22.51
CA THR A 27 -7.81 2.94 21.67
C THR A 27 -9.20 3.41 21.20
N ALA A 28 -9.39 3.52 19.88
CA ALA A 28 -10.64 3.99 19.30
C ALA A 28 -11.13 3.11 18.15
N VAL A 29 -12.45 3.04 18.01
CA VAL A 29 -13.13 2.51 16.82
C VAL A 29 -13.94 3.62 16.19
N ILE A 30 -13.62 3.97 14.94
CA ILE A 30 -14.09 5.18 14.29
C ILE A 30 -14.77 4.78 12.98
N ARG A 31 -16.05 5.14 12.85
CA ARG A 31 -16.89 4.83 11.68
C ARG A 31 -17.66 6.07 11.23
N PRO A 32 -17.02 6.98 10.47
CA PRO A 32 -17.71 8.12 9.91
C PRO A 32 -18.36 7.77 8.57
N ASP A 33 -19.65 8.10 8.46
CA ASP A 33 -20.43 7.86 7.23
C ASP A 33 -20.07 8.85 6.10
N ASN A 34 -19.51 10.03 6.42
CA ASN A 34 -19.26 11.13 5.49
C ASN A 34 -17.80 11.60 5.53
N THR A 35 -17.52 12.81 5.02
CA THR A 35 -16.18 13.38 4.99
C THR A 35 -15.60 13.58 6.38
N ALA A 36 -14.46 12.95 6.66
CA ALA A 36 -13.78 13.07 7.95
C ALA A 36 -12.26 13.20 7.83
N ILE A 37 -11.67 13.84 8.85
CA ILE A 37 -10.24 13.84 9.12
C ILE A 37 -10.04 13.14 10.47
N ILE A 38 -9.24 12.08 10.48
CA ILE A 38 -9.10 11.19 11.64
C ILE A 38 -7.62 11.12 12.02
N ARG A 39 -7.29 11.52 13.25
CA ARG A 39 -5.91 11.58 13.77
C ARG A 39 -5.83 10.97 15.17
N PRO A 40 -5.77 9.63 15.28
CA PRO A 40 -5.60 8.97 16.56
C PRO A 40 -4.12 8.89 16.95
N ASP A 41 -3.83 9.10 18.22
CA ASP A 41 -2.45 9.08 18.71
C ASP A 41 -1.96 7.63 18.91
N ASN A 42 -2.81 6.77 19.46
CA ASN A 42 -2.46 5.38 19.81
C ASN A 42 -3.03 4.35 18.81
N THR A 43 -3.89 3.46 19.28
CA THR A 43 -4.42 2.35 18.49
C THR A 43 -5.78 2.70 17.92
N ALA A 44 -5.98 2.52 16.61
CA ALA A 44 -7.30 2.79 16.01
C ALA A 44 -7.75 1.73 15.00
N ILE A 45 -9.05 1.45 15.01
CA ILE A 45 -9.75 0.75 13.93
C ILE A 45 -10.66 1.75 13.24
N ILE A 46 -10.43 2.01 11.96
CA ILE A 46 -11.08 3.08 11.21
C ILE A 46 -11.76 2.50 9.99
N ARG A 47 -13.10 2.65 9.90
CA ARG A 47 -13.92 2.14 8.79
C ARG A 47 -14.89 3.21 8.28
N PRO A 48 -14.44 4.11 7.39
CA PRO A 48 -15.28 5.14 6.79
C PRO A 48 -15.89 4.70 5.47
N ASP A 49 -17.13 5.11 5.25
CA ASP A 49 -17.87 4.73 4.05
C ASP A 49 -17.48 5.62 2.85
N ASN A 50 -17.21 6.90 3.09
CA ASN A 50 -17.01 7.91 2.04
C ASN A 50 -15.57 8.44 1.97
N THR A 51 -15.39 9.76 1.81
CA THR A 51 -14.08 10.38 1.61
C THR A 51 -13.39 10.69 2.93
N VAL A 52 -12.18 10.18 3.16
CA VAL A 52 -11.48 10.37 4.44
C VAL A 52 -10.01 10.74 4.30
N VAL A 53 -9.49 11.48 5.27
CA VAL A 53 -8.05 11.62 5.52
C VAL A 53 -7.71 11.01 6.87
N ILE A 54 -6.81 10.04 6.91
CA ILE A 54 -6.47 9.27 8.12
C ILE A 54 -4.97 9.40 8.39
N ARG A 55 -4.60 9.90 9.58
CA ARG A 55 -3.21 10.09 10.00
C ARG A 55 -2.98 9.60 11.45
N PRO A 56 -2.83 8.28 11.65
CA PRO A 56 -2.54 7.73 12.96
C PRO A 56 -1.04 7.84 13.27
N ASP A 57 -0.71 8.15 14.52
CA ASP A 57 0.70 8.24 14.92
C ASP A 57 1.28 6.85 15.19
N ASN A 58 0.54 5.98 15.87
CA ASN A 58 0.99 4.63 16.22
C ASN A 58 0.39 3.52 15.34
N THR A 59 -0.54 2.74 15.88
CA THR A 59 -1.01 1.49 15.25
C THR A 59 -2.42 1.68 14.70
N ALA A 60 -2.64 1.37 13.43
CA ALA A 60 -3.97 1.46 12.84
C ALA A 60 -4.37 0.30 11.94
N VAL A 61 -5.65 -0.08 12.00
CA VAL A 61 -6.32 -0.92 11.01
C VAL A 61 -7.35 -0.06 10.29
N ILE A 62 -7.18 0.12 8.98
CA ILE A 62 -7.92 1.11 8.20
C ILE A 62 -8.59 0.40 7.02
N ARG A 63 -9.91 0.52 6.91
CA ARG A 63 -10.72 -0.10 5.85
C ARG A 63 -11.76 0.88 5.30
N PRO A 64 -11.38 1.77 4.38
CA PRO A 64 -12.31 2.67 3.74
C PRO A 64 -12.98 2.02 2.54
N ASP A 65 -14.28 2.24 2.39
CA ASP A 65 -15.04 1.67 1.27
C ASP A 65 -14.79 2.49 -0.01
N ASN A 66 -14.75 3.82 0.09
CA ASN A 66 -14.60 4.70 -1.08
C ASN A 66 -13.20 5.34 -1.21
N THR A 67 -13.10 6.65 -1.02
CA THR A 67 -11.89 7.42 -1.31
C THR A 67 -11.12 7.74 -0.03
N ALA A 68 -9.83 7.44 0.02
CA ALA A 68 -9.04 7.75 1.20
C ALA A 68 -7.61 8.25 0.91
N VAL A 69 -7.12 9.11 1.81
CA VAL A 69 -5.69 9.43 1.94
C VAL A 69 -5.22 8.98 3.31
N ILE A 70 -4.29 8.04 3.35
CA ILE A 70 -3.86 7.37 4.57
C ILE A 70 -2.36 7.58 4.77
N ARG A 71 -1.98 8.19 5.89
CA ARG A 71 -0.58 8.52 6.24
C ARG A 71 -0.26 8.14 7.68
N PRO A 72 0.00 6.86 7.97
CA PRO A 72 0.39 6.40 9.29
C PRO A 72 1.89 6.63 9.53
N ASN A 73 2.27 7.13 10.71
CA ASN A 73 3.68 7.31 11.01
C ASN A 73 4.32 5.95 11.35
N ASN A 74 3.67 5.13 12.19
CA ASN A 74 4.23 3.85 12.64
C ASN A 74 3.69 2.63 11.87
N THR A 75 2.81 1.84 12.50
CA THR A 75 2.38 0.54 11.96
C THR A 75 0.95 0.59 11.44
N ALA A 76 0.71 0.14 10.21
CA ALA A 76 -0.65 0.10 9.66
C ALA A 76 -0.99 -1.16 8.86
N ILE A 77 -2.25 -1.58 8.98
CA ILE A 77 -2.89 -2.55 8.09
C ILE A 77 -4.01 -1.81 7.34
N ILE A 78 -3.90 -1.73 6.02
CA ILE A 78 -4.76 -0.91 5.18
C ILE A 78 -5.41 -1.79 4.13
N ARG A 79 -6.75 -1.86 4.13
CA ARG A 79 -7.56 -2.66 3.20
C ARG A 79 -8.72 -1.85 2.62
N PRO A 80 -8.46 -1.01 1.61
CA PRO A 80 -9.45 -0.16 0.98
C PRO A 80 -10.11 -0.86 -0.21
N ASP A 81 -11.40 -0.64 -0.40
CA ASP A 81 -12.13 -1.31 -1.47
C ASP A 81 -11.97 -0.54 -2.80
N ASN A 82 -12.04 0.80 -2.77
CA ASN A 82 -11.99 1.63 -3.97
C ASN A 82 -10.65 2.36 -4.20
N THR A 83 -10.67 3.70 -4.22
CA THR A 83 -9.55 4.53 -4.69
C THR A 83 -8.80 5.16 -3.52
N VAL A 84 -7.49 4.95 -3.45
CA VAL A 84 -6.75 5.33 -2.24
C VAL A 84 -5.30 5.72 -2.50
N VAL A 85 -4.82 6.69 -1.72
CA VAL A 85 -3.40 7.05 -1.63
C VAL A 85 -2.88 6.71 -0.26
N ILE A 86 -1.81 5.91 -0.20
CA ILE A 86 -1.24 5.36 1.03
C ILE A 86 0.24 5.75 1.12
N ARG A 87 0.62 6.45 2.19
CA ARG A 87 2.00 6.89 2.44
C ARG A 87 2.41 6.64 3.90
N PRO A 88 2.80 5.40 4.24
CA PRO A 88 3.26 5.06 5.58
C PRO A 88 4.75 5.38 5.75
N ASP A 89 5.12 5.94 6.89
CA ASP A 89 6.53 6.26 7.15
C ASP A 89 7.30 4.99 7.58
N ASN A 90 6.73 4.17 8.49
CA ASN A 90 7.38 2.94 8.95
C ASN A 90 6.86 1.67 8.28
N THR A 91 6.02 0.89 8.97
CA THR A 91 5.65 -0.47 8.56
C THR A 91 4.21 -0.54 8.10
N ALA A 92 3.97 -1.08 6.90
CA ALA A 92 2.61 -1.25 6.40
C ALA A 92 2.32 -2.59 5.71
N ILE A 93 1.11 -3.10 5.92
CA ILE A 93 0.51 -4.15 5.12
C ILE A 93 -0.67 -3.55 4.37
N ILE A 94 -0.61 -3.58 3.04
CA ILE A 94 -1.54 -2.85 2.17
C ILE A 94 -2.17 -3.84 1.18
N ARG A 95 -3.50 -3.98 1.23
CA ARG A 95 -4.27 -4.89 0.36
C ARG A 95 -5.51 -4.19 -0.20
N PRO A 96 -5.35 -3.39 -1.27
CA PRO A 96 -6.45 -2.69 -1.92
C PRO A 96 -7.09 -3.53 -3.02
N ASP A 97 -8.41 -3.45 -3.14
CA ASP A 97 -9.13 -4.24 -4.14
C ASP A 97 -9.07 -3.53 -5.51
N ASN A 98 -9.28 -2.21 -5.57
CA ASN A 98 -9.33 -1.45 -6.81
C ASN A 98 -8.05 -0.66 -7.13
N THR A 99 -8.12 0.69 -7.11
CA THR A 99 -7.07 1.57 -7.62
C THR A 99 -6.28 2.20 -6.49
N VAL A 100 -4.96 2.02 -6.49
CA VAL A 100 -4.11 2.50 -5.41
C VAL A 100 -2.83 3.19 -5.89
N VAL A 101 -2.42 4.21 -5.13
CA VAL A 101 -1.05 4.73 -5.14
C VAL A 101 -0.41 4.51 -3.77
N ILE A 102 0.72 3.80 -3.73
CA ILE A 102 1.39 3.37 -2.50
C ILE A 102 2.83 3.89 -2.52
N ARG A 103 3.21 4.68 -1.51
CA ARG A 103 4.56 5.24 -1.35
C ARG A 103 5.04 5.10 0.10
N PRO A 104 5.53 3.92 0.50
CA PRO A 104 6.06 3.69 1.84
C PRO A 104 7.53 4.10 1.92
N ASP A 105 7.91 4.75 3.00
CA ASP A 105 9.30 5.19 3.18
C ASP A 105 10.16 4.00 3.66
N ASN A 106 9.67 3.23 4.64
CA ASN A 106 10.41 2.09 5.19
C ASN A 106 9.97 0.72 4.63
N THR A 107 9.19 -0.04 5.40
CA THR A 107 8.91 -1.46 5.11
C THR A 107 7.46 -1.67 4.71
N ALA A 108 7.21 -2.31 3.57
CA ALA A 108 5.85 -2.59 3.13
C ALA A 108 5.64 -3.98 2.53
N VAL A 109 4.48 -4.56 2.82
CA VAL A 109 3.92 -5.70 2.09
C VAL A 109 2.67 -5.24 1.36
N ILE A 110 2.70 -5.32 0.03
CA ILE A 110 1.71 -4.70 -0.85
C ILE A 110 1.11 -5.76 -1.77
N ARG A 111 -0.21 -5.95 -1.70
CA ARG A 111 -0.95 -6.95 -2.49
C ARG A 111 -2.24 -6.36 -3.07
N PRO A 112 -2.15 -5.57 -4.15
CA PRO A 112 -3.32 -5.01 -4.82
C PRO A 112 -3.94 -6.04 -5.76
N ASP A 113 -5.28 -6.08 -5.81
CA ASP A 113 -5.98 -6.98 -6.72
C ASP A 113 -6.05 -6.39 -8.13
N ASN A 114 -6.42 -5.10 -8.27
CA ASN A 114 -6.56 -4.45 -9.56
C ASN A 114 -5.34 -3.59 -9.97
N THR A 115 -5.47 -2.26 -9.92
CA THR A 115 -4.49 -1.33 -10.51
C THR A 115 -3.67 -0.65 -9.43
N ALA A 116 -2.35 -0.72 -9.53
CA ALA A 116 -1.47 -0.12 -8.53
C ALA A 116 -0.27 0.64 -9.11
N ILE A 117 0.05 1.77 -8.48
CA ILE A 117 1.35 2.44 -8.62
C ILE A 117 2.06 2.36 -7.28
N ILE A 118 3.22 1.71 -7.26
CA ILE A 118 3.94 1.36 -6.02
C ILE A 118 5.37 1.89 -6.12
N ARG A 119 5.74 2.78 -5.19
CA ARG A 119 7.05 3.45 -5.15
C ARG A 119 7.61 3.44 -3.73
N PRO A 120 8.16 2.31 -3.26
CA PRO A 120 8.76 2.20 -1.94
C PRO A 120 10.20 2.73 -1.95
N ASP A 121 10.58 3.46 -0.91
CA ASP A 121 11.94 3.99 -0.82
C ASP A 121 12.89 2.90 -0.30
N ASN A 122 12.53 2.19 0.78
CA ASN A 122 13.36 1.14 1.37
C ASN A 122 12.99 -0.29 0.94
N THR A 123 12.32 -1.05 1.81
CA THR A 123 12.13 -2.49 1.62
C THR A 123 10.68 -2.82 1.30
N ALA A 124 10.43 -3.54 0.20
CA ALA A 124 9.08 -3.94 -0.17
C ALA A 124 8.94 -5.37 -0.67
N VAL A 125 7.82 -6.00 -0.32
CA VAL A 125 7.31 -7.22 -0.97
C VAL A 125 6.03 -6.87 -1.69
N ILE A 126 6.02 -7.03 -3.01
CA ILE A 126 4.97 -6.53 -3.89
C ILE A 126 4.40 -7.69 -4.72
N ARG A 127 3.10 -7.95 -4.57
CA ARG A 127 2.38 -9.03 -5.25
C ARG A 127 1.04 -8.55 -5.83
N PRO A 128 1.05 -7.84 -6.97
CA PRO A 128 -0.17 -7.40 -7.63
C PRO A 128 -0.78 -8.54 -8.46
N ASN A 129 -2.10 -8.69 -8.44
CA ASN A 129 -2.76 -9.70 -9.27
C ASN A 129 -2.90 -9.18 -10.71
N ASN A 130 -3.42 -7.95 -10.90
CA ASN A 130 -3.67 -7.40 -12.24
C ASN A 130 -2.55 -6.50 -12.76
N THR A 131 -2.75 -5.18 -12.77
CA THR A 131 -1.87 -4.23 -13.44
C THR A 131 -1.07 -3.42 -12.43
N ALA A 132 0.26 -3.40 -12.55
CA ALA A 132 1.10 -2.62 -11.65
C ALA A 132 2.25 -1.86 -12.33
N ILE A 133 2.51 -0.67 -11.82
CA ILE A 133 3.76 0.07 -12.06
C ILE A 133 4.53 0.11 -10.75
N ILE A 134 5.73 -0.46 -10.75
CA ILE A 134 6.52 -0.71 -9.56
C ILE A 134 7.91 -0.08 -9.73
N ARG A 135 8.25 0.86 -8.84
CA ARG A 135 9.50 1.63 -8.85
C ARG A 135 10.11 1.71 -7.46
N PRO A 136 10.77 0.63 -6.98
CA PRO A 136 11.44 0.64 -5.69
C PRO A 136 12.82 1.28 -5.81
N ASP A 137 13.18 2.10 -4.84
CA ASP A 137 14.50 2.75 -4.83
C ASP A 137 15.55 1.77 -4.29
N ASN A 138 15.29 1.12 -3.14
CA ASN A 138 16.22 0.18 -2.52
C ASN A 138 15.94 -1.29 -2.84
N THR A 139 15.36 -2.05 -1.90
CA THR A 139 15.26 -3.51 -2.00
C THR A 139 13.82 -3.96 -2.21
N ALA A 140 13.58 -4.75 -3.26
CA ALA A 140 12.25 -5.28 -3.52
C ALA A 140 12.20 -6.75 -3.94
N VAL A 141 11.15 -7.43 -3.49
CA VAL A 141 10.70 -8.71 -4.05
C VAL A 141 9.38 -8.48 -4.75
N ILE A 142 9.33 -8.73 -6.04
CA ILE A 142 8.21 -8.37 -6.92
C ILE A 142 7.71 -9.63 -7.63
N ARG A 143 6.44 -9.98 -7.42
CA ARG A 143 5.79 -11.13 -8.05
C ARG A 143 4.40 -10.77 -8.57
N PRO A 144 4.31 -10.17 -9.78
CA PRO A 144 3.05 -9.86 -10.40
C PRO A 144 2.48 -11.08 -11.12
N ASP A 145 1.17 -11.29 -11.00
CA ASP A 145 0.51 -12.40 -11.70
C ASP A 145 0.25 -12.02 -13.17
N ASN A 146 -0.33 -10.83 -13.43
CA ASN A 146 -0.66 -10.39 -14.79
C ASN A 146 0.38 -9.44 -15.41
N THR A 147 0.08 -8.13 -15.46
CA THR A 147 0.87 -7.17 -16.24
C THR A 147 1.64 -6.23 -15.31
N ALA A 148 2.96 -6.13 -15.47
CA ALA A 148 3.75 -5.22 -14.68
C ALA A 148 4.81 -4.44 -15.47
N ILE A 149 5.00 -3.18 -15.09
CA ILE A 149 6.17 -2.38 -15.45
C ILE A 149 7.01 -2.21 -14.19
N ILE A 150 8.24 -2.70 -14.22
CA ILE A 150 9.11 -2.81 -13.04
C ILE A 150 10.42 -2.10 -13.33
N ARG A 151 10.73 -1.06 -12.55
CA ARG A 151 11.94 -0.24 -12.71
C ARG A 151 12.60 -0.02 -11.34
N PRO A 152 13.35 -1.01 -10.83
CA PRO A 152 14.06 -0.90 -9.56
C PRO A 152 15.38 -0.14 -9.76
N ASP A 153 15.71 0.73 -8.82
CA ASP A 153 16.95 1.49 -8.88
C ASP A 153 18.10 0.63 -8.33
N ASN A 154 17.94 0.04 -7.14
CA ASN A 154 18.98 -0.80 -6.51
C ASN A 154 18.78 -2.31 -6.74
N THR A 155 18.28 -3.04 -5.74
CA THR A 155 18.27 -4.51 -5.74
C THR A 155 16.85 -5.05 -5.85
N ALA A 156 16.61 -5.91 -6.84
CA ALA A 156 15.30 -6.55 -7.00
C ALA A 156 15.37 -8.04 -7.31
N VAL A 157 14.43 -8.79 -6.74
CA VAL A 157 14.07 -10.14 -7.19
C VAL A 157 12.70 -10.07 -7.84
N ILE A 158 12.64 -10.40 -9.13
CA ILE A 158 11.45 -10.19 -9.96
C ILE A 158 11.02 -11.54 -10.56
N ARG A 159 9.79 -11.96 -10.26
CA ARG A 159 9.21 -13.22 -10.77
C ARG A 159 7.79 -12.97 -11.29
N PRO A 160 7.65 -12.51 -12.55
CA PRO A 160 6.35 -12.29 -13.16
C PRO A 160 5.82 -13.60 -13.75
N ASP A 161 4.53 -13.86 -13.52
CA ASP A 161 3.88 -15.05 -14.07
C ASP A 161 3.53 -14.80 -15.54
N ASN A 162 2.86 -13.69 -15.87
CA ASN A 162 2.46 -13.37 -17.25
C ASN A 162 3.41 -12.39 -17.96
N THR A 163 3.04 -11.11 -18.06
CA THR A 163 3.74 -10.13 -18.90
C THR A 163 4.45 -9.08 -18.06
N ALA A 164 5.75 -8.90 -18.27
CA ALA A 164 6.50 -7.85 -17.59
C ALA A 164 7.46 -7.06 -18.50
N ILE A 165 7.52 -5.75 -18.27
CA ILE A 165 8.61 -4.90 -18.76
C ILE A 165 9.49 -4.56 -17.57
N ILE A 166 10.76 -4.96 -17.64
CA ILE A 166 11.69 -4.90 -16.51
C ILE A 166 12.91 -4.09 -16.92
N ARG A 167 13.16 -2.98 -16.23
CA ARG A 167 14.30 -2.07 -16.49
C ARG A 167 15.04 -1.75 -15.20
N PRO A 168 15.91 -2.65 -14.72
CA PRO A 168 16.68 -2.43 -13.51
C PRO A 168 17.88 -1.52 -13.79
N ASP A 169 18.14 -0.59 -12.88
CA ASP A 169 19.33 0.25 -12.98
C ASP A 169 20.56 -0.49 -12.45
N ASN A 170 20.49 -1.06 -11.23
CA ASN A 170 21.60 -1.80 -10.63
C ASN A 170 21.46 -3.32 -10.75
N THR A 171 21.05 -4.02 -9.69
CA THR A 171 21.10 -5.49 -9.61
C THR A 171 19.71 -6.08 -9.63
N ALA A 172 19.44 -6.99 -10.59
CA ALA A 172 18.19 -7.75 -10.61
C ALA A 172 18.41 -9.24 -10.83
N VAL A 173 17.64 -10.05 -10.10
CA VAL A 173 17.41 -11.46 -10.42
C VAL A 173 16.01 -11.60 -10.99
N ILE A 174 15.91 -12.03 -12.24
CA ILE A 174 14.67 -12.03 -13.00
C ILE A 174 14.34 -13.47 -13.44
N ARG A 175 13.17 -13.96 -13.06
CA ARG A 175 12.67 -15.29 -13.41
C ARG A 175 11.25 -15.21 -13.94
N PRO A 176 11.07 -14.92 -15.24
CA PRO A 176 9.74 -14.84 -15.84
C PRO A 176 9.25 -16.24 -16.21
N ASP A 177 7.99 -16.50 -15.90
CA ASP A 177 7.33 -17.74 -16.30
C ASP A 177 6.90 -17.63 -17.77
N ASN A 178 6.24 -16.54 -18.18
CA ASN A 178 5.80 -16.33 -19.57
C ASN A 178 6.64 -15.32 -20.35
N THR A 179 6.18 -14.07 -20.49
CA THR A 179 6.78 -13.07 -21.39
C THR A 179 7.43 -11.95 -20.61
N ALA A 180 8.72 -11.69 -20.85
CA ALA A 180 9.39 -10.52 -20.30
C ALA A 180 10.19 -9.76 -21.36
N VAL A 181 10.13 -8.43 -21.29
CA VAL A 181 11.04 -7.51 -21.97
C VAL A 181 12.00 -6.94 -20.93
N ILE A 182 13.29 -7.24 -21.03
CA ILE A 182 14.28 -6.96 -19.98
C ILE A 182 15.40 -6.08 -20.53
N ARG A 183 15.51 -4.84 -20.03
CA ARG A 183 16.56 -3.88 -20.40
C ARG A 183 17.33 -3.41 -19.17
N PRO A 184 18.40 -4.13 -18.77
CA PRO A 184 19.22 -3.74 -17.64
C PRO A 184 20.24 -2.66 -18.02
N ASN A 185 20.51 -1.72 -17.10
CA ASN A 185 21.63 -0.79 -17.24
C ASN A 185 22.94 -1.43 -16.73
N ASN A 186 22.88 -2.10 -15.58
CA ASN A 186 24.03 -2.80 -14.99
C ASN A 186 23.84 -4.32 -15.00
N THR A 187 23.63 -4.94 -13.83
CA THR A 187 23.69 -6.41 -13.66
C THR A 187 22.30 -7.04 -13.61
N ALA A 188 22.03 -7.97 -14.54
CA ALA A 188 20.85 -8.82 -14.47
C ALA A 188 21.20 -10.30 -14.59
N VAL A 189 20.69 -11.11 -13.66
CA VAL A 189 20.68 -12.57 -13.76
C VAL A 189 19.29 -13.00 -14.20
N ILE A 190 19.18 -13.57 -15.40
CA ILE A 190 17.91 -13.92 -16.01
C ILE A 190 17.82 -15.44 -16.13
N ARG A 191 16.73 -16.03 -15.63
CA ARG A 191 16.43 -17.47 -15.74
C ARG A 191 14.97 -17.64 -16.16
N PRO A 192 14.69 -17.68 -17.46
CA PRO A 192 13.33 -17.79 -17.95
C PRO A 192 12.88 -19.24 -18.12
N ASP A 193 11.59 -19.47 -17.90
CA ASP A 193 10.94 -20.72 -18.28
C ASP A 193 10.46 -20.65 -19.74
N ASN A 194 9.96 -19.49 -20.18
CA ASN A 194 9.53 -19.23 -21.56
C ASN A 194 10.26 -18.04 -22.22
N THR A 195 9.51 -17.09 -22.78
CA THR A 195 10.01 -16.10 -23.76
C THR A 195 10.59 -14.87 -23.07
N VAL A 196 11.84 -14.53 -23.41
CA VAL A 196 12.48 -13.28 -23.02
C VAL A 196 12.94 -12.52 -24.24
N VAL A 197 12.57 -11.24 -24.29
CA VAL A 197 13.14 -10.24 -25.20
C VAL A 197 14.08 -9.36 -24.39
N MET A 198 15.27 -9.14 -24.92
CA MET A 198 16.28 -8.25 -24.33
C MET A 198 16.26 -6.90 -25.05
#